data_AF-A0A2E9Z3I8-F1
#
_entry.id   AF-A0A2E9Z3I8-F1
#
_cell.length_a   1.000
_cell.length_b   1.000
_cell.length_c   1.000
_cell.angle_alpha   90.00
_cell.angle_beta   90.00
_cell.angle_gamma   90.00
#
_symmetry.space_group_name_H-M   'P 1'
#
loop_
_entity.id
_entity.type
_entity.pdbx_description
1 polymer ?
#
loop_
_entity_poly.entity_id
_entity_poly.type
_entity_poly.pdbx_seq_one_letter_code
_entity_poly.pdbx_strand_id
1 'polypeptide(L)' 'MAAGVLIVREAGGTVTAFDGRPFSIYDNNVLATNGYVHQEMVNILTRPKVQK' A
#
# COMPACT_ATOMS: atom_id res chain seq x y z
N MET A 1 -7.89 10.42 -0.25
CA MET A 1 -8.32 9.13 -0.83
C MET A 1 -9.07 8.31 0.21
N ALA A 2 -10.38 8.52 0.38
CA ALA A 2 -11.17 7.77 1.38
C ALA A 2 -12.11 6.75 0.74
N ALA A 3 -12.86 7.15 -0.29
CA ALA A 3 -13.82 6.27 -0.96
C ALA A 3 -13.16 5.02 -1.60
N GLY A 4 -12.03 5.18 -2.30
CA GLY A 4 -11.32 4.06 -2.92
C GLY A 4 -10.79 3.05 -1.91
N VAL A 5 -10.43 3.50 -0.70
CA VAL A 5 -9.95 2.62 0.38
C VAL A 5 -11.07 1.72 0.89
N LEU A 6 -12.27 2.27 1.05
CA LEU A 6 -13.44 1.49 1.43
C LEU A 6 -13.73 0.42 0.36
N ILE A 7 -13.78 0.79 -0.92
CA ILE A 7 -14.03 -0.15 -2.03
C ILE A 7 -13.04 -1.32 -2.01
N VAL A 8 -11.74 -1.04 -1.90
CA VAL A 8 -10.71 -2.08 -1.90
C VAL A 8 -10.84 -2.98 -0.67
N ARG A 9 -11.10 -2.42 0.50
CA ARG A 9 -11.26 -3.20 1.74
C ARG A 9 -12.50 -4.10 1.70
N GLU A 10 -13.64 -3.60 1.23
CA GLU A 10 -14.88 -4.39 1.07
C GLU A 10 -14.70 -5.51 0.03
N ALA A 11 -13.86 -5.30 -0.98
CA ALA A 11 -13.48 -6.34 -1.93
C ALA A 11 -12.46 -7.37 -1.39
N GLY A 12 -12.08 -7.27 -0.10
CA GLY A 12 -11.08 -8.15 0.53
C GLY A 12 -9.63 -7.78 0.25
N GLY A 13 -9.38 -6.61 -0.35
CA GLY A 13 -8.04 -6.09 -0.60
C GLY A 13 -7.38 -5.47 0.63
N THR A 14 -6.07 -5.26 0.54
CA THR A 14 -5.25 -4.64 1.60
C THR A 14 -4.79 -3.26 1.19
N VAL A 15 -4.87 -2.30 2.13
CA VAL A 15 -4.47 -0.90 1.92
C VAL A 15 -3.54 -0.41 3.04
N THR A 16 -2.35 0.06 2.67
CA THR A 16 -1.30 0.59 3.56
C THR A 16 -0.60 1.80 2.90
N ALA A 17 0.34 2.43 3.61
CA ALA A 17 1.35 3.27 2.98
C ALA A 17 2.44 2.40 2.32
N PHE A 18 3.35 2.98 1.53
CA PHE A 18 4.39 2.23 0.80
C PHE A 18 5.34 1.42 1.70
N ASP A 19 5.51 1.84 2.95
CA ASP A 19 6.32 1.16 3.96
C ASP A 19 5.57 0.03 4.70
N GLY A 20 4.30 -0.22 4.33
CA GLY A 20 3.45 -1.24 4.94
C GLY A 20 2.75 -0.79 6.22
N ARG A 21 2.96 0.43 6.72
CA ARG A 21 2.22 0.91 7.91
C ARG A 21 0.74 1.17 7.57
N PRO A 22 -0.15 1.23 8.57
CA PRO A 22 -1.55 1.55 8.34
C PRO A 22 -1.72 2.85 7.54
N PHE A 23 -2.56 2.80 6.51
CA PHE A 23 -2.87 3.96 5.68
C PHE A 23 -3.68 5.00 6.48
N SER A 24 -3.28 6.26 6.34
CA SER A 24 -4.01 7.45 6.77
C SER A 24 -4.44 8.26 5.56
N ILE A 25 -5.61 8.91 5.63
CA ILE A 25 -6.08 9.80 4.55
C ILE A 25 -5.18 11.01 4.32
N TYR A 26 -4.28 11.30 5.27
CA TYR A 26 -3.29 12.37 5.20
C TYR A 26 -1.94 11.91 4.60
N ASP A 27 -1.81 10.63 4.26
CA ASP A 27 -0.58 10.11 3.66
C ASP A 27 -0.44 10.54 2.20
N ASN A 28 0.79 10.86 1.81
CA ASN A 28 1.13 11.24 0.44
C ASN A 28 1.25 10.04 -0.51
N ASN A 29 1.13 8.82 0.01
CA ASN A 29 1.21 7.59 -0.77
C ASN A 29 0.17 6.57 -0.28
N VAL A 30 -0.19 5.66 -1.16
CA VAL A 30 -1.14 4.57 -0.87
C VAL A 30 -0.77 3.34 -1.67
N LEU A 31 -0.69 2.20 -1.00
CA LEU A 31 -0.52 0.89 -1.60
C LEU A 31 -1.82 0.10 -1.41
N ALA A 32 -2.53 -0.14 -2.51
CA ALA A 32 -3.72 -0.98 -2.54
C ALA A 32 -3.45 -2.25 -3.38
N THR A 33 -3.76 -3.43 -2.83
CA THR A 33 -3.50 -4.72 -3.47
C THR A 33 -4.60 -5.74 -3.17
N ASN A 34 -4.58 -6.89 -3.84
CA ASN A 34 -5.45 -8.04 -3.53
C ASN A 34 -5.13 -8.76 -2.21
N GLY A 35 -4.19 -8.26 -1.41
CA GLY A 35 -3.74 -8.86 -0.15
C GLY A 35 -2.64 -9.91 -0.31
N TYR A 36 -2.74 -10.77 -1.33
CA TYR A 36 -1.78 -11.86 -1.56
C TYR A 36 -0.36 -11.37 -1.85
N VAL A 37 -0.22 -10.29 -2.65
CA VAL A 37 1.09 -9.76 -3.06
C VAL A 37 1.58 -8.58 -2.21
N HIS A 38 0.86 -8.25 -1.13
CA HIS A 38 1.03 -6.98 -0.45
C HIS A 38 2.45 -6.80 0.11
N GLN A 39 2.95 -7.81 0.81
CA GLN A 39 4.28 -7.75 1.44
C GLN A 39 5.40 -7.71 0.40
N GLU A 40 5.24 -8.42 -0.73
CA GLU A 40 6.21 -8.41 -1.83
C GLU A 40 6.30 -7.02 -2.46
N MET A 41 5.15 -6.36 -2.64
CA MET A 41 5.09 -4.99 -3.13
C MET A 41 5.72 -4.00 -2.15
N VAL A 42 5.45 -4.12 -0.84
CA VAL A 42 6.15 -3.32 0.19
C VAL A 42 7.66 -3.50 0.07
N ASN A 43 8.14 -4.75 0.00
CA ASN A 43 9.56 -5.05 -0.11
C ASN A 43 10.20 -4.44 -1.37
N ILE A 44 9.47 -4.35 -2.49
CA ILE A 44 9.98 -3.72 -3.72
C ILE A 44 10.03 -2.20 -3.57
N LEU A 45 9.01 -1.60 -2.96
CA LEU A 45 8.89 -0.15 -2.81
C LEU A 45 9.85 0.43 -1.78
N THR A 46 10.19 -0.33 -0.74
CA THR A 46 11.13 0.09 0.31
C THR A 46 12.58 -0.31 0.02
N ARG A 47 12.85 -0.98 -1.10
CA ARG A 47 14.23 -1.33 -1.47
C ARG A 47 15.05 -0.05 -1.63
N PRO A 48 16.23 0.04 -0.99
CA PRO A 48 17.14 1.15 -1.22
C PRO A 48 17.49 1.19 -2.71
N LYS A 49 17.32 2.35 -3.34
CA LYS A 49 17.74 2.54 -4.72
C LYS A 49 19.24 2.34 -4.77
N VAL A 50 19.69 1.34 -5.53
CA VAL A 50 21.11 1.21 -5.86
C VAL A 50 21.48 2.47 -6.64
N GLN A 51 22.25 3.34 -5.99
CA GLN A 51 22.79 4.55 -6.60
C GLN A 51 23.66 4.11 -7.78
N LYS A 52 23.32 4.54 -9.01
CA LYS A 52 24.27 4.53 -10.13
C LYS A 52 25.23 5.70 -9.97
#